data_AF-A0A3D0NQ00-F1
#
_entry.id   AF-A0A3D0NQ00-F1
#
_cell.length_a   1.000
_cell.length_b   1.000
_cell.length_c   1.000
_cell.angle_alpha   90.00
_cell.angle_beta   90.00
_cell.angle_gamma   90.00
#
_symmetry.space_group_name_H-M   'P 1'
#
loop_
_entity.id
_entity.type
_entity.pdbx_description
1 polymer ?
#
loop_
_entity_poly.entity_id
_entity_poly.type
_entity_poly.pdbx_seq_one_letter_code
_entity_poly.pdbx_strand_id
1 'polypeptide(L)'
;MDAPTTDLFRSTPPMEMRAADDGRMTLFGHFSVFNRWTEIDSVYEGRFMERVAPGAFAKTLKESGARAKIMWNHGKSDLLRDVLIAKPQVAREDDRGGYYEAELFRGLPEWLYEGLREGVYGASFRFRAIREEWVDSPKRSEENPDGIPERTVVEAQVPEWGPVSWPAYADATAGVRSLSDRFVDLSTLPGRAAPVAPDLDSAATPSITPDADDSASHLEGPSARERRMRALHLRGVILQ
;
A
#
# COMPACT_ATOMS: atom_id res chain seq x y z
N MET A 1 4.85 -21.34 16.68
CA MET A 1 4.29 -21.45 15.32
C MET A 1 5.28 -20.72 14.45
N ASP A 2 5.87 -21.37 13.45
CA ASP A 2 6.90 -20.73 12.64
C ASP A 2 6.20 -19.73 11.72
N ALA A 3 6.45 -18.43 11.93
CA ALA A 3 5.92 -17.40 11.05
C ALA A 3 6.43 -17.66 9.61
N PRO A 4 5.64 -17.37 8.57
CA PRO A 4 6.11 -17.48 7.20
C PRO A 4 7.32 -16.58 6.99
N THR A 5 8.23 -17.05 6.14
CA THR A 5 9.48 -16.34 5.82
C THR A 5 9.50 -15.80 4.40
N THR A 6 8.55 -16.17 3.55
CA THR A 6 8.46 -15.80 2.13
C THR A 6 7.25 -14.93 1.85
N ASP A 7 7.32 -14.10 0.80
CA ASP A 7 6.22 -13.24 0.37
C ASP A 7 5.71 -12.32 1.49
N LEU A 8 6.68 -11.76 2.21
CA LEU A 8 6.44 -10.78 3.25
C LEU A 8 6.49 -9.39 2.63
N PHE A 9 5.54 -8.54 3.00
CA PHE A 9 5.43 -7.18 2.51
C PHE A 9 5.40 -6.20 3.68
N ARG A 10 6.18 -5.13 3.60
CA ARG A 10 6.27 -4.11 4.65
C ARG A 10 6.18 -2.73 4.06
N SER A 11 5.46 -1.86 4.77
CA SER A 11 5.51 -0.44 4.47
C SER A 11 6.84 0.18 4.87
N THR A 12 7.24 1.18 4.08
CA THR A 12 8.51 1.89 4.22
C THR A 12 8.22 3.37 4.41
N PRO A 13 9.21 4.19 4.80
CA PRO A 13 9.12 5.63 4.64
C PRO A 13 8.72 5.99 3.19
N PRO A 14 8.01 7.12 2.99
CA PRO A 14 7.64 7.59 1.65
C PRO A 14 8.86 7.67 0.72
N MET A 15 8.64 7.34 -0.56
CA MET A 15 9.66 7.50 -1.60
C MET A 15 9.65 8.94 -2.10
N GLU A 16 10.82 9.47 -2.38
CA GLU A 16 10.98 10.83 -2.89
C GLU A 16 11.38 10.80 -4.36
N MET A 17 10.98 11.84 -5.10
CA MET A 17 11.31 11.99 -6.52
C MET A 17 12.05 13.30 -6.77
N ARG A 18 13.08 13.24 -7.60
CA ARG A 18 13.82 14.42 -8.08
C ARG A 18 13.99 14.37 -9.60
N ALA A 19 13.99 15.53 -10.23
CA ALA A 19 14.20 15.69 -11.67
C ALA A 19 15.66 16.07 -11.97
N ALA A 20 16.20 15.58 -13.08
CA ALA A 20 17.43 16.06 -13.69
C ALA A 20 17.14 17.03 -14.85
N ASP A 21 18.12 17.85 -15.23
CA ASP A 21 17.99 18.87 -16.29
C ASP A 21 17.63 18.29 -17.68
N ASP A 22 17.93 17.00 -17.91
CA ASP A 22 17.60 16.28 -19.14
C ASP A 22 16.20 15.61 -19.13
N GLY A 23 15.41 15.91 -18.10
CA GLY A 23 14.06 15.39 -17.92
C GLY A 23 13.98 13.95 -17.40
N ARG A 24 15.10 13.33 -17.02
CA ARG A 24 15.05 12.07 -16.25
C ARG A 24 14.56 12.31 -14.84
N MET A 25 13.80 11.34 -14.31
CA MET A 25 13.27 11.37 -12.95
C MET A 25 13.91 10.25 -12.14
N THR A 26 14.41 10.58 -10.96
CA THR A 26 15.00 9.62 -10.02
C THR A 26 14.07 9.46 -8.83
N LEU A 27 13.65 8.23 -8.58
CA LEU A 27 13.00 7.80 -7.35
C LEU A 27 14.07 7.35 -6.36
N PHE A 28 14.05 7.82 -5.13
CA PHE A 28 15.04 7.48 -4.12
C PHE A 28 14.44 7.41 -2.72
N GLY A 29 15.17 6.76 -1.81
CA GLY A 29 14.78 6.64 -0.41
C GLY A 29 15.33 5.39 0.24
N HIS A 30 14.70 4.99 1.34
CA HIS A 30 15.02 3.77 2.07
C HIS A 30 13.85 2.80 1.97
N PHE A 31 14.05 1.66 1.31
CA PHE A 31 13.01 0.61 1.26
C PHE A 31 12.89 -0.13 2.60
N SER A 32 13.79 0.08 3.55
CA SER A 32 13.65 -0.41 4.92
C SER A 32 14.59 0.36 5.83
N VAL A 33 14.22 0.51 7.10
CA VAL A 33 15.05 1.18 8.13
C VAL A 33 15.44 0.18 9.21
N PHE A 34 16.67 0.30 9.72
CA PHE A 34 17.20 -0.62 10.71
C PHE A 34 16.74 -0.29 12.14
N ASN A 35 16.75 -1.31 12.99
CA ASN A 35 16.57 -1.23 14.44
C ASN A 35 15.30 -0.52 14.92
N ARG A 36 14.29 -0.40 14.05
CA ARG A 36 12.99 0.17 14.42
C ARG A 36 12.00 -0.96 14.69
N TRP A 37 11.65 -1.13 15.97
CA TRP A 37 10.56 -2.00 16.37
C TRP A 37 9.25 -1.61 15.70
N THR A 38 8.56 -2.63 15.23
CA THR A 38 7.36 -2.52 14.41
C THR A 38 6.42 -3.64 14.79
N GLU A 39 5.20 -3.33 15.21
CA GLU A 39 4.20 -4.37 15.41
C GLU A 39 3.76 -4.94 14.05
N ILE A 40 3.91 -6.25 13.91
CA ILE A 40 3.30 -7.05 12.87
C ILE A 40 2.07 -7.69 13.49
N ASP A 41 0.90 -7.34 12.98
CA ASP A 41 -0.37 -8.02 13.26
C ASP A 41 -0.97 -8.40 11.92
N SER A 42 -0.90 -9.68 11.60
CA SER A 42 -1.26 -10.23 10.30
C SER A 42 -1.93 -11.57 10.47
N VAL A 43 -3.01 -11.78 9.74
CA VAL A 43 -3.70 -13.07 9.71
C VAL A 43 -2.81 -14.16 9.09
N TYR A 44 -1.91 -13.77 8.18
CA TYR A 44 -0.94 -14.67 7.59
C TYR A 44 0.28 -14.93 8.48
N GLU A 45 0.83 -13.89 9.11
CA GLU A 45 2.12 -13.98 9.80
C GLU A 45 2.00 -14.23 11.31
N GLY A 46 0.86 -13.92 11.91
CA GLY A 46 0.67 -13.84 13.35
C GLY A 46 0.94 -12.43 13.90
N ARG A 47 0.99 -12.34 15.24
CA ARG A 47 1.20 -11.09 15.98
C ARG A 47 2.53 -11.09 16.75
N PHE A 48 3.44 -10.20 16.40
CA PHE A 48 4.78 -10.08 17.01
C PHE A 48 5.40 -8.71 16.71
N MET A 49 6.43 -8.32 17.46
CA MET A 49 7.28 -7.18 17.15
C MET A 49 8.38 -7.59 16.17
N GLU A 50 8.65 -6.79 15.15
CA GLU A 50 9.70 -7.01 14.17
C GLU A 50 10.66 -5.82 14.12
N ARG A 51 11.95 -6.11 13.96
CA ARG A 51 12.94 -5.15 13.48
C ARG A 51 13.86 -5.80 12.46
N VAL A 52 14.51 -4.97 11.66
CA VAL A 52 15.57 -5.39 10.73
C VAL A 52 16.93 -4.98 11.29
N ALA A 53 17.88 -5.92 11.36
CA ALA A 53 19.22 -5.63 11.82
C ALA A 53 20.07 -4.95 10.72
N PRO A 54 21.01 -4.06 11.06
CA PRO A 54 22.04 -3.60 10.13
C PRO A 54 22.79 -4.79 9.52
N GLY A 55 23.08 -4.74 8.22
CA GLY A 55 23.71 -5.84 7.49
C GLY A 55 22.72 -6.86 6.92
N ALA A 56 21.43 -6.78 7.27
CA ALA A 56 20.43 -7.74 6.79
C ALA A 56 20.27 -7.76 5.26
N PHE A 57 20.59 -6.66 4.57
CA PHE A 57 20.49 -6.53 3.13
C PHE A 57 21.84 -6.59 2.41
N ALA A 58 22.97 -6.60 3.12
CA ALA A 58 24.31 -6.54 2.55
C ALA A 58 24.51 -7.54 1.39
N LYS A 59 24.09 -8.79 1.60
CA LYS A 59 24.21 -9.86 0.60
C LYS A 59 23.24 -9.67 -0.58
N THR A 60 21.95 -9.44 -0.32
CA THR A 60 20.96 -9.31 -1.40
C THR A 60 21.26 -8.12 -2.31
N LEU A 61 21.73 -7.00 -1.73
CA LEU A 61 22.08 -5.80 -2.49
C LEU A 61 23.34 -6.02 -3.33
N LYS A 62 24.36 -6.68 -2.76
CA LYS A 62 25.58 -7.05 -3.50
C LYS A 62 25.30 -8.01 -4.65
N GLU A 63 24.49 -9.04 -4.43
CA GLU A 63 24.25 -10.10 -5.42
C GLU A 63 23.21 -9.71 -6.48
N SER A 64 22.21 -8.91 -6.10
CA SER A 64 21.00 -8.71 -6.90
C SER A 64 20.39 -7.31 -6.85
N GLY A 65 20.97 -6.35 -6.11
CA GLY A 65 20.41 -5.00 -5.98
C GLY A 65 20.20 -4.29 -7.33
N ALA A 66 21.15 -4.43 -8.26
CA ALA A 66 21.04 -3.89 -9.62
C ALA A 66 19.98 -4.60 -10.50
N ARG A 67 19.43 -5.74 -10.05
CA ARG A 67 18.42 -6.55 -10.74
C ARG A 67 17.06 -6.53 -10.03
N ALA A 68 16.96 -5.84 -8.90
CA ALA A 68 15.73 -5.71 -8.16
C ALA A 68 14.63 -5.08 -9.02
N LYS A 69 13.39 -5.49 -8.76
CA LYS A 69 12.23 -5.01 -9.49
C LYS A 69 11.70 -3.76 -8.80
N ILE A 70 11.46 -2.72 -9.58
CA ILE A 70 10.77 -1.52 -9.09
C ILE A 70 9.38 -1.53 -9.71
N MET A 71 8.35 -1.74 -8.89
CA MET A 71 6.99 -2.01 -9.35
C MET A 71 5.97 -1.12 -8.65
N TRP A 72 4.90 -0.77 -9.36
CA TRP A 72 3.73 -0.16 -8.74
C TRP A 72 2.86 -1.24 -8.09
N ASN A 73 2.47 -1.05 -6.82
CA ASN A 73 1.61 -1.99 -6.09
C ASN A 73 2.07 -3.45 -6.19
N HIS A 74 3.39 -3.70 -6.14
CA HIS A 74 3.99 -5.03 -6.28
C HIS A 74 3.59 -5.80 -7.55
N GLY A 75 3.23 -5.09 -8.63
CA GLY A 75 2.75 -5.69 -9.88
C GLY A 75 1.31 -6.19 -9.83
N LYS A 76 0.56 -5.88 -8.77
CA LYS A 76 -0.80 -6.39 -8.51
C LYS A 76 -1.92 -5.43 -8.95
N SER A 77 -1.57 -4.28 -9.54
CA SER A 77 -2.54 -3.36 -10.13
C SER A 77 -3.08 -3.92 -11.46
N ASP A 78 -4.37 -3.71 -11.75
CA ASP A 78 -4.94 -4.09 -13.04
C ASP A 78 -4.41 -3.26 -14.21
N LEU A 79 -4.03 -2.00 -13.97
CA LEU A 79 -3.53 -1.10 -15.01
C LEU A 79 -2.04 -1.35 -15.33
N LEU A 80 -1.25 -1.68 -14.32
CA LEU A 80 0.20 -1.88 -14.42
C LEU A 80 0.62 -3.24 -13.85
N ARG A 81 -0.04 -4.31 -14.33
CA ARG A 81 0.23 -5.68 -13.89
C ARG A 81 1.60 -6.14 -14.36
N ASP A 82 2.45 -6.53 -13.40
CA ASP A 82 3.84 -6.95 -13.64
C ASP A 82 4.70 -5.95 -14.44
N VAL A 83 4.29 -4.68 -14.50
CA VAL A 83 5.04 -3.62 -15.18
C VAL A 83 6.13 -3.08 -14.26
N LEU A 84 7.38 -3.10 -14.73
CA LEU A 84 8.48 -2.40 -14.08
C LEU A 84 8.38 -0.91 -14.39
N ILE A 85 8.55 -0.07 -13.36
CA ILE A 85 8.42 1.39 -13.49
C ILE A 85 9.76 2.12 -13.45
N ALA A 86 10.83 1.47 -12.98
CA ALA A 86 12.14 2.08 -12.89
C ALA A 86 13.27 1.06 -13.03
N LYS A 87 14.47 1.58 -13.34
CA LYS A 87 15.72 0.83 -13.33
C LYS A 87 16.55 1.23 -12.10
N PRO A 88 16.96 0.29 -11.22
CA PRO A 88 17.88 0.60 -10.13
C PRO A 88 19.21 1.17 -10.66
N GLN A 89 19.67 2.25 -10.05
CA GLN A 89 20.98 2.88 -10.29
C GLN A 89 21.89 2.69 -9.08
N VAL A 90 21.33 2.83 -7.88
CA VAL A 90 22.02 2.61 -6.60
C VAL A 90 21.17 1.69 -5.75
N ALA A 91 21.79 0.71 -5.10
CA ALA A 91 21.17 -0.13 -4.10
C ALA A 91 22.26 -0.56 -3.10
N ARG A 92 22.21 -0.05 -1.87
CA ARG A 92 23.22 -0.26 -0.84
C ARG A 92 22.62 -0.10 0.56
N GLU A 93 23.35 -0.49 1.59
CA GLU A 93 23.03 -0.09 2.96
C GLU A 93 23.70 1.26 3.30
N ASP A 94 23.13 1.98 4.26
CA ASP A 94 23.79 2.96 5.11
C ASP A 94 23.36 2.76 6.57
N ASP A 95 23.81 3.65 7.45
CA ASP A 95 23.50 3.63 8.88
C ASP A 95 21.98 3.68 9.18
N ARG A 96 21.16 4.16 8.23
CA ARG A 96 19.70 4.23 8.39
C ARG A 96 19.02 2.95 7.91
N GLY A 97 19.44 2.37 6.80
CA GLY A 97 18.69 1.27 6.19
C GLY A 97 19.16 0.83 4.80
N GLY A 98 18.28 0.10 4.11
CA GLY A 98 18.43 -0.25 2.70
C GLY A 98 18.10 0.93 1.80
N TYR A 99 19.12 1.65 1.33
CA TYR A 99 19.01 2.82 0.47
C TYR A 99 18.98 2.43 -1.01
N TYR A 100 18.21 3.18 -1.79
CA TYR A 100 18.19 3.02 -3.24
C TYR A 100 18.03 4.36 -3.98
N GLU A 101 18.47 4.34 -5.23
CA GLU A 101 18.08 5.28 -6.28
C GLU A 101 17.71 4.49 -7.53
N ALA A 102 16.62 4.88 -8.19
CA ALA A 102 16.14 4.25 -9.40
C ALA A 102 15.71 5.31 -10.41
N GLU A 103 16.10 5.13 -11.67
CA GLU A 103 15.65 5.99 -12.76
C GLU A 103 14.27 5.50 -13.23
N LEU A 104 13.25 6.33 -13.10
CA LEU A 104 11.91 6.05 -13.60
C LEU A 104 11.97 5.96 -15.13
N PHE A 105 11.29 4.97 -15.69
CA PHE A 105 11.12 4.89 -17.14
C PHE A 105 10.28 6.05 -17.64
N ARG A 106 10.45 6.41 -18.92
CA ARG A 106 9.61 7.38 -19.62
C ARG A 106 8.34 6.69 -20.14
N GLY A 107 7.24 7.42 -20.24
CA GLY A 107 5.98 6.92 -20.79
C GLY A 107 5.11 6.14 -19.81
N LEU A 108 5.38 6.23 -18.51
CA LEU A 108 4.43 5.79 -17.49
C LEU A 108 3.20 6.73 -17.50
N PRO A 109 2.06 6.28 -16.95
CA PRO A 109 0.90 7.15 -16.84
C PRO A 109 1.19 8.43 -16.05
N GLU A 110 0.69 9.57 -16.52
CA GLU A 110 0.99 10.89 -15.92
C GLU A 110 0.61 10.95 -14.43
N TRP A 111 -0.51 10.34 -14.06
CA TRP A 111 -0.97 10.27 -12.66
C TRP A 111 0.08 9.62 -11.74
N LEU A 112 0.90 8.70 -12.25
CA LEU A 112 1.95 8.08 -11.44
C LEU A 112 3.09 9.06 -11.18
N TYR A 113 3.51 9.84 -12.19
CA TYR A 113 4.51 10.87 -12.00
C TYR A 113 4.00 12.00 -11.11
N GLU A 114 2.78 12.48 -11.34
CA GLU A 114 2.16 13.52 -10.52
C GLU A 114 2.02 13.06 -9.07
N GLY A 115 1.50 11.87 -8.82
CA GLY A 115 1.34 11.37 -7.46
C GLY A 115 2.67 11.14 -6.73
N LEU A 116 3.72 10.69 -7.45
CA LEU A 116 5.08 10.63 -6.89
C LEU A 116 5.64 12.02 -6.58
N ARG A 117 5.35 13.02 -7.42
CA ARG A 117 5.80 14.41 -7.23
C ARG A 117 5.14 15.07 -6.02
N GLU A 118 3.84 14.84 -5.86
CA GLU A 118 3.03 15.37 -4.76
C GLU A 118 3.18 14.55 -3.47
N GLY A 119 3.95 13.45 -3.50
CA GLY A 119 4.21 12.62 -2.31
C GLY A 119 2.98 11.91 -1.76
N VAL A 120 1.96 11.67 -2.58
CA VAL A 120 0.67 11.08 -2.12
C VAL A 120 0.71 9.56 -2.02
N TYR A 121 1.75 8.91 -2.56
CA TYR A 121 1.91 7.47 -2.49
C TYR A 121 2.70 7.03 -1.28
N GLY A 122 2.28 5.89 -0.73
CA GLY A 122 3.10 5.12 0.19
C GLY A 122 4.15 4.31 -0.55
N ALA A 123 4.85 3.50 0.22
CA ALA A 123 5.98 2.74 -0.26
C ALA A 123 6.07 1.40 0.45
N SER A 124 6.52 0.38 -0.27
CA SER A 124 6.60 -0.98 0.24
C SER A 124 7.75 -1.75 -0.40
N PHE A 125 8.18 -2.81 0.27
CA PHE A 125 9.08 -3.80 -0.30
C PHE A 125 8.59 -5.22 -0.01
N ARG A 126 8.83 -6.10 -0.98
CA ARG A 126 8.66 -7.54 -0.80
C ARG A 126 9.98 -8.15 -0.39
N PHE A 127 9.97 -9.05 0.58
CA PHE A 127 11.16 -9.75 1.00
C PHE A 127 10.89 -11.19 1.41
N ARG A 128 11.99 -11.92 1.53
CA ARG A 128 12.07 -13.21 2.21
C ARG A 128 13.06 -13.09 3.37
N ALA A 129 12.65 -13.45 4.57
CA ALA A 129 13.56 -13.65 5.70
C ALA A 129 14.39 -14.92 5.46
N ILE A 130 15.72 -14.77 5.37
CA ILE A 130 16.65 -15.90 5.18
C ILE A 130 17.15 -16.38 6.54
N ARG A 131 17.44 -15.44 7.45
CA ARG A 131 17.84 -15.72 8.82
C ARG A 131 17.15 -14.75 9.76
N GLU A 132 16.59 -15.30 10.81
CA GLU A 132 15.83 -14.58 11.82
C GLU A 132 16.21 -15.09 13.21
N GLU A 133 16.10 -14.19 14.18
CA GLU A 133 16.27 -14.48 15.60
C GLU A 133 14.96 -14.12 16.31
N TRP A 134 14.51 -15.03 17.17
CA TRP A 134 13.27 -14.89 17.91
C TRP A 134 13.52 -14.84 19.42
N VAL A 135 12.78 -13.98 20.09
CA VAL A 135 12.60 -13.98 21.55
C VAL A 135 11.12 -14.22 21.81
N ASP A 136 10.77 -15.44 22.20
CA ASP A 136 9.36 -15.85 22.36
C ASP A 136 8.66 -15.22 23.58
N SER A 137 9.44 -14.82 24.58
CA SER A 137 8.94 -14.24 25.83
C SER A 137 9.82 -13.07 26.27
N PRO A 138 9.80 -11.95 25.54
CA PRO A 138 10.56 -10.77 25.90
C PRO A 138 9.98 -10.11 27.15
N LYS A 139 10.80 -9.34 27.85
CA LYS A 139 10.28 -8.44 28.88
C LYS A 139 9.54 -7.30 28.20
N ARG A 140 8.44 -6.85 28.81
CA ARG A 140 7.74 -5.64 28.37
C ARG A 140 8.69 -4.44 28.32
N SER A 141 8.57 -3.63 27.27
CA SER A 141 9.31 -2.38 27.09
C SER A 141 8.38 -1.24 26.66
N GLU A 142 8.91 -0.03 26.48
CA GLU A 142 8.13 1.09 25.90
C GLU A 142 7.67 0.78 24.47
N GLU A 143 8.51 0.12 23.67
CA GLU A 143 8.19 -0.27 22.29
C GLU A 143 7.37 -1.56 22.20
N ASN A 144 7.42 -2.42 23.23
CA ASN A 144 6.68 -3.68 23.31
C ASN A 144 5.96 -3.80 24.67
N PRO A 145 4.92 -2.98 24.94
CA PRO A 145 4.24 -2.94 26.23
C PRO A 145 3.47 -4.23 26.54
N ASP A 146 3.06 -4.97 25.50
CA ASP A 146 2.33 -6.22 25.64
C ASP A 146 3.26 -7.41 25.91
N GLY A 147 4.55 -7.31 25.57
CA GLY A 147 5.51 -8.41 25.66
C GLY A 147 5.20 -9.52 24.66
N ILE A 148 4.67 -9.15 23.48
CA ILE A 148 4.47 -10.11 22.37
C ILE A 148 5.84 -10.56 21.83
N PRO A 149 5.95 -11.73 21.17
CA PRO A 149 7.21 -12.24 20.65
C PRO A 149 7.97 -11.21 19.80
N GLU A 150 9.30 -11.27 19.81
CA GLU A 150 10.17 -10.35 19.08
C GLU A 150 10.96 -11.09 18.00
N ARG A 151 10.79 -10.67 16.74
CA ARG A 151 11.58 -11.09 15.58
C ARG A 151 12.63 -10.05 15.22
N THR A 152 13.88 -10.48 15.09
CA THR A 152 14.92 -9.71 14.40
C THR A 152 15.24 -10.38 13.07
N VAL A 153 15.01 -9.69 11.95
CA VAL A 153 15.44 -10.14 10.62
C VAL A 153 16.93 -9.82 10.46
N VAL A 154 17.77 -10.86 10.38
CA VAL A 154 19.23 -10.75 10.35
C VAL A 154 19.81 -10.91 8.94
N GLU A 155 19.09 -11.60 8.05
CA GLU A 155 19.41 -11.68 6.62
C GLU A 155 18.09 -11.74 5.84
N ALA A 156 17.96 -10.90 4.81
CA ALA A 156 16.80 -10.84 3.95
C ALA A 156 17.19 -10.85 2.48
N GLN A 157 16.42 -11.59 1.68
CA GLN A 157 16.41 -11.44 0.24
C GLN A 157 15.32 -10.44 -0.15
N VAL A 158 15.69 -9.39 -0.87
CA VAL A 158 14.77 -8.31 -1.27
C VAL A 158 14.73 -8.24 -2.80
N PRO A 159 13.80 -8.97 -3.45
CA PRO A 159 13.71 -8.97 -4.91
C PRO A 159 13.03 -7.72 -5.47
N GLU A 160 12.25 -6.98 -4.67
CA GLU A 160 11.36 -5.94 -5.17
C GLU A 160 11.05 -4.87 -4.11
N TRP A 161 10.93 -3.62 -4.56
CA TRP A 161 10.39 -2.50 -3.80
C TRP A 161 9.76 -1.46 -4.72
N GLY A 162 8.81 -0.68 -4.22
CA GLY A 162 8.18 0.34 -5.04
C GLY A 162 7.04 1.10 -4.37
N PRO A 163 6.47 2.06 -5.11
CA PRO A 163 5.34 2.86 -4.63
C PRO A 163 4.06 2.02 -4.57
N VAL A 164 3.25 2.30 -3.55
CA VAL A 164 1.95 1.66 -3.33
C VAL A 164 0.88 2.70 -3.03
N SER A 165 -0.35 2.43 -3.48
CA SER A 165 -1.48 3.35 -3.23
C SER A 165 -1.87 3.40 -1.76
N TRP A 166 -1.80 2.26 -1.08
CA TRP A 166 -2.21 2.09 0.31
C TRP A 166 -1.06 1.47 1.07
N PRO A 167 -0.19 2.27 1.73
CA PRO A 167 0.70 1.71 2.73
C PRO A 167 -0.15 1.14 3.89
N ALA A 168 0.47 0.43 4.81
CA ALA A 168 -0.12 -0.12 6.03
C ALA A 168 -0.62 0.95 7.04
N TYR A 169 -0.93 2.16 6.54
CA TYR A 169 -1.43 3.37 7.17
C TYR A 169 -0.47 4.15 8.09
N ALA A 170 -0.57 5.46 7.92
CA ALA A 170 0.21 6.52 8.55
C ALA A 170 -0.53 7.18 9.73
N ASP A 171 -1.75 6.74 10.04
CA ASP A 171 -2.52 7.26 11.16
C ASP A 171 -2.32 6.40 12.42
N ALA A 172 -2.00 7.10 13.48
CA ALA A 172 -1.57 6.57 14.75
C ALA A 172 -2.59 5.64 15.42
N THR A 173 -2.05 4.84 16.33
CA THR A 173 -2.69 3.94 17.31
C THR A 173 -3.18 2.59 16.79
N ALA A 174 -2.45 1.55 17.21
CA ALA A 174 -2.69 0.11 17.10
C ALA A 174 -2.38 -0.58 15.75
N GLY A 175 -1.18 -1.20 15.73
CA GLY A 175 -0.90 -2.46 15.04
C GLY A 175 -1.13 -2.56 13.53
N VAL A 176 -0.34 -1.89 12.69
CA VAL A 176 -0.19 -2.32 11.28
C VAL A 176 1.15 -1.85 10.69
N ARG A 177 2.00 -2.79 10.24
CA ARG A 177 3.01 -2.56 9.16
C ARG A 177 3.22 -3.76 8.24
N SER A 178 2.42 -4.82 8.35
CA SER A 178 2.40 -5.89 7.36
C SER A 178 1.39 -5.57 6.26
N LEU A 179 1.86 -5.60 5.02
CA LEU A 179 1.01 -5.58 3.82
C LEU A 179 0.74 -6.99 3.29
N SER A 180 1.26 -8.03 3.96
CA SER A 180 1.25 -9.40 3.45
C SER A 180 -0.18 -9.91 3.26
N ASP A 181 -1.09 -9.62 4.19
CA ASP A 181 -2.50 -10.02 4.10
C ASP A 181 -3.21 -9.52 2.81
N ARG A 182 -2.72 -8.42 2.23
CA ARG A 182 -3.27 -7.84 0.99
C ARG A 182 -2.74 -8.52 -0.27
N PHE A 183 -1.51 -9.01 -0.24
CA PHE A 183 -0.79 -9.45 -1.43
C PHE A 183 -0.54 -10.97 -1.48
N VAL A 184 -0.71 -11.65 -0.35
CA VAL A 184 -0.71 -13.11 -0.24
C VAL A 184 -2.11 -13.64 -0.49
N ASP A 185 -2.22 -14.68 -1.31
CA ASP A 185 -3.49 -15.38 -1.52
C ASP A 185 -3.78 -16.28 -0.31
N LEU A 186 -4.55 -15.76 0.65
CA LEU A 186 -4.91 -16.47 1.87
C LEU A 186 -5.74 -17.73 1.62
N SER A 187 -6.38 -17.87 0.44
CA SER A 187 -7.15 -19.06 0.08
C SER A 187 -6.27 -20.28 -0.22
N THR A 188 -4.99 -20.05 -0.52
CA THR A 188 -4.02 -21.10 -0.84
C THR A 188 -3.27 -21.61 0.39
N LEU A 189 -3.55 -21.06 1.57
CA LEU A 189 -2.87 -21.43 2.80
C LEU A 189 -3.39 -22.77 3.35
N PRO A 190 -2.51 -23.74 3.65
CA PRO A 190 -2.92 -25.02 4.20
C PRO A 190 -3.59 -24.85 5.56
N GLY A 191 -4.76 -25.46 5.75
CA GLY A 191 -5.51 -25.43 7.01
C GLY A 191 -6.60 -24.37 7.11
N ARG A 192 -6.80 -23.52 6.09
CA ARG A 192 -7.94 -22.60 6.04
C ARG A 192 -9.03 -23.23 5.16
N ALA A 193 -10.15 -23.63 5.78
CA ALA A 193 -11.36 -23.87 5.01
C ALA A 193 -11.65 -22.59 4.21
N ALA A 194 -11.99 -22.73 2.93
CA ALA A 194 -12.40 -21.60 2.10
C ALA A 194 -13.42 -20.76 2.88
N PRO A 195 -13.33 -19.42 2.87
CA PRO A 195 -14.38 -18.62 3.47
C PRO A 195 -15.70 -19.02 2.82
N VAL A 196 -16.60 -19.60 3.62
CA VAL A 196 -17.99 -19.80 3.20
C VAL A 196 -18.50 -18.39 2.94
N ALA A 197 -18.70 -18.06 1.67
CA ALA A 197 -19.38 -16.84 1.29
C ALA A 197 -20.71 -16.82 2.08
N PRO A 198 -21.06 -15.71 2.75
CA PRO A 198 -22.39 -15.63 3.33
C PRO A 198 -23.40 -15.85 2.20
N ASP A 199 -24.32 -16.80 2.38
CA ASP A 199 -25.43 -17.03 1.47
C ASP A 199 -26.14 -15.69 1.26
N LEU A 200 -26.04 -15.14 0.05
CA LEU A 200 -26.74 -13.92 -0.35
C LEU A 200 -28.23 -14.16 -0.61
N ASP A 201 -28.74 -15.36 -0.32
CA ASP A 201 -30.11 -15.77 -0.61
C ASP A 201 -31.08 -15.63 0.58
N SER A 202 -30.68 -14.91 1.64
CA SER A 202 -31.59 -14.53 2.73
C SER A 202 -31.51 -13.04 3.06
N ALA A 203 -31.85 -12.22 2.08
CA ALA A 203 -32.34 -10.86 2.33
C ALA A 203 -33.78 -10.78 1.86
N ALA A 204 -34.71 -10.95 2.80
CA ALA A 204 -36.12 -10.69 2.59
C ALA A 204 -36.31 -9.26 2.04
N THR A 205 -36.96 -9.15 0.89
CA THR A 205 -37.34 -7.90 0.26
C THR A 205 -38.18 -7.06 1.23
N PRO A 206 -37.78 -5.84 1.62
CA PRO A 206 -38.68 -4.95 2.32
C PRO A 206 -39.72 -4.43 1.32
N SER A 207 -40.94 -4.95 1.43
CA SER A 207 -42.13 -4.40 0.77
C SER A 207 -42.47 -3.06 1.42
N ILE A 208 -42.26 -1.95 0.71
CA ILE A 208 -42.78 -0.64 1.09
C ILE A 208 -44.03 -0.40 0.26
N THR A 209 -45.18 -0.69 0.84
CA THR A 209 -46.47 -0.09 0.46
C THR A 209 -46.57 1.29 1.13
N PRO A 210 -46.80 2.39 0.39
CA PRO A 210 -47.09 3.67 1.00
C PRO A 210 -48.60 3.79 1.23
N ASP A 211 -49.02 3.72 2.50
CA ASP A 211 -50.30 4.27 2.92
C ASP A 211 -50.07 5.64 3.60
N ALA A 212 -50.98 6.56 3.26
CA ALA A 212 -51.15 7.92 3.73
C ALA A 212 -51.10 8.05 5.28
N ASP A 213 -50.76 9.18 5.90
CA ASP A 213 -51.38 10.48 5.67
C ASP A 213 -50.63 11.65 6.35
N ASP A 214 -50.82 12.80 5.71
CA ASP A 214 -50.71 14.22 6.07
C ASP A 214 -49.94 14.73 7.32
N SER A 215 -48.94 15.62 7.09
CA SER A 215 -49.04 17.01 7.59
C SER A 215 -48.07 17.96 6.87
N ALA A 216 -48.66 18.95 6.21
CA ALA A 216 -48.12 20.12 5.50
C ALA A 216 -46.82 20.78 6.03
N SER A 217 -45.92 21.18 5.14
CA SER A 217 -45.79 22.60 4.68
C SER A 217 -44.49 22.87 3.88
N HIS A 218 -44.69 23.53 2.73
CA HIS A 218 -43.80 24.44 2.00
C HIS A 218 -42.35 24.03 1.68
N LEU A 219 -42.09 23.81 0.37
CA LEU A 219 -41.25 24.64 -0.52
C LEU A 219 -41.05 23.89 -1.86
N GLU A 220 -41.99 24.04 -2.80
CA GLU A 220 -41.85 23.49 -4.15
C GLU A 220 -40.94 24.36 -5.03
N GLY A 221 -39.88 23.74 -5.55
CA GLY A 221 -39.11 24.26 -6.69
C GLY A 221 -39.74 23.82 -8.02
N PRO A 222 -39.49 24.56 -9.12
CA PRO A 222 -40.28 24.48 -10.34
C PRO A 222 -40.18 23.13 -11.07
N SER A 223 -41.31 22.72 -11.65
CA SER A 223 -41.52 21.42 -12.30
C SER A 223 -40.85 21.32 -13.67
N ALA A 224 -40.71 20.09 -14.20
CA ALA A 224 -40.03 19.80 -15.48
C ALA A 224 -40.64 20.51 -16.71
N ARG A 225 -41.86 21.04 -16.60
CA ARG A 225 -42.53 21.84 -17.63
C ARG A 225 -41.97 23.27 -17.73
N GLU A 226 -41.45 23.83 -16.64
CA GLU A 226 -40.83 25.17 -16.60
C GLU A 226 -39.37 25.16 -17.03
N ARG A 227 -38.66 24.03 -16.88
CA ARG A 227 -37.30 23.84 -17.42
C ARG A 227 -37.25 23.85 -18.96
N ARG A 228 -38.35 23.48 -19.63
CA ARG A 228 -38.42 23.40 -21.10
C ARG A 228 -38.69 24.75 -21.79
N MET A 229 -39.13 25.78 -21.05
CA MET A 229 -39.37 27.14 -21.59
C MET A 229 -38.17 28.10 -21.44
N ARG A 230 -37.12 27.74 -20.68
CA ARG A 230 -35.89 28.55 -20.54
C ARG A 230 -34.77 28.21 -21.54
N ALA A 231 -34.97 27.24 -22.43
CA ALA A 231 -34.00 26.85 -23.45
C ALA A 231 -34.17 27.55 -24.81
N LEU A 232 -35.04 28.57 -24.93
CA LEU A 232 -35.39 29.20 -26.21
C LEU A 232 -35.33 30.74 -26.24
N HIS A 233 -34.68 31.40 -25.28
CA HIS A 233 -34.56 32.88 -25.26
C HIS A 233 -33.14 33.43 -25.05
N LEU A 234 -32.10 32.65 -25.37
CA LEU A 234 -30.72 33.13 -25.35
C LEU A 234 -30.01 32.87 -26.69
N ARG A 235 -30.60 33.39 -27.77
CA ARG A 235 -29.84 33.74 -28.99
C ARG A 235 -30.41 35.00 -29.62
N GLY A 236 -29.69 36.09 -29.41
CA GLY A 236 -29.52 37.15 -30.40
C GLY A 236 -30.31 38.43 -30.17
N VAL A 237 -29.60 39.49 -29.75
CA VAL A 237 -29.76 40.84 -30.31
C VAL A 237 -28.43 41.61 -30.17
N ILE A 238 -27.80 41.97 -31.30
CA ILE A 238 -27.24 43.30 -31.65
C ILE A 238 -27.30 43.34 -33.20
N LEU A 239 -28.30 43.97 -33.84
CA LEU A 239 -28.38 45.37 -34.30
C LEU A 239 -27.28 45.81 -35.27
N GLN A 240 -27.51 45.70 -36.59
CA GLN A 240 -27.91 46.76 -37.53
C GLN A 240 -28.21 46.14 -38.90
#